data_AF-X0XQQ2-F1
#
_entry.id   AF-X0XQQ2-F1
#
_cell.length_a   1.000
_cell.length_b   1.000
_cell.length_c   1.000
_cell.angle_alpha   90.00
_cell.angle_beta   90.00
_cell.angle_gamma   90.00
#
_symmetry.space_group_name_H-M   'P 1'
#
loop_
_entity.id
_entity.type
_entity.pdbx_description
1 polymer ?
#
loop_
_entity_poly.entity_id
_entity_poly.type
_entity_poly.pdbx_seq_one_letter_code
_entity_poly.pdbx_strand_id
1 'polypeptide(L)' 'MGVANMARAAKNIAERPKVTAECFHHWIIESPNGPTSRGICKYCGAEREFWNYWGDHFWEDDASKFE' A
#
# COMPACT_ATOMS: atom_id res chain seq x y z
N MET A 1 29.35 49.58 -30.03
CA MET A 1 28.82 49.64 -28.65
C MET A 1 27.87 48.45 -28.49
N GLY A 2 28.36 47.33 -27.96
CA GLY A 2 27.59 46.10 -27.81
C GLY A 2 26.94 46.02 -26.44
N VAL A 3 25.64 45.73 -26.39
CA VAL A 3 24.95 45.42 -25.13
C VAL A 3 24.75 43.91 -25.06
N ALA A 4 25.51 43.26 -24.19
CA ALA A 4 25.32 41.86 -23.85
C ALA A 4 24.19 41.78 -22.81
N ASN A 5 23.01 41.30 -23.21
CA ASN A 5 21.94 41.00 -22.27
C ASN A 5 22.21 39.62 -21.64
N MET A 6 22.69 39.64 -20.41
CA MET A 6 22.91 38.47 -19.57
C MET A 6 21.55 37.82 -19.22
N ALA A 7 21.27 36.65 -19.78
CA ALA A 7 20.12 35.83 -19.40
C ALA A 7 20.30 35.33 -17.95
N ARG A 8 19.41 35.77 -17.05
CA ARG A 8 19.38 35.30 -15.66
C ARG A 8 18.80 33.89 -15.61
N ALA A 9 19.66 32.89 -15.52
CA ALA A 9 19.28 31.50 -15.31
C ALA A 9 18.47 31.35 -14.01
N ALA A 10 17.25 30.83 -14.12
CA ALA A 10 16.41 30.48 -12.99
C ALA A 10 17.06 29.32 -12.23
N LYS A 11 17.31 29.51 -10.93
CA LYS A 11 17.89 28.49 -10.05
C LYS A 11 16.89 27.35 -9.87
N ASN A 12 17.30 26.13 -10.25
CA ASN A 12 16.58 24.90 -9.93
C ASN A 12 16.42 24.78 -8.41
N ILE A 13 15.17 24.80 -7.93
CA ILE A 13 14.83 24.51 -6.54
C ILE A 13 14.96 23.00 -6.39
N ALA A 14 16.04 22.55 -5.76
CA ALA A 14 16.24 21.14 -5.46
C ALA A 14 15.03 20.58 -4.71
N GLU A 15 14.40 19.56 -5.29
CA GLU A 15 13.26 18.85 -4.71
C GLU A 15 13.69 18.24 -3.37
N ARG A 16 12.96 18.56 -2.30
CA ARG A 16 13.23 17.95 -0.99
C ARG A 16 12.93 16.46 -1.08
N PRO A 17 13.79 15.58 -0.53
CA PRO A 17 13.49 14.17 -0.47
C PRO A 17 12.19 13.99 0.33
N LYS A 18 11.14 13.51 -0.35
CA LYS A 18 9.87 13.15 0.28
C LYS A 18 10.17 11.93 1.13
N VAL A 19 10.28 12.12 2.45
CA VAL A 19 10.40 11.01 3.38
C VAL A 19 9.10 10.21 3.27
N THR A 20 9.12 9.13 2.51
CA THR A 20 8.02 8.18 2.43
C THR A 20 8.12 7.31 3.67
N ALA A 21 7.62 7.81 4.80
CA ALA A 21 7.40 6.95 5.95
C ALA A 21 6.48 5.80 5.48
N GLU A 22 6.99 4.57 5.50
CA GLU A 22 6.20 3.39 5.16
C GLU A 22 4.98 3.34 6.08
N CYS A 23 3.79 3.30 5.49
CA CYS A 23 2.56 3.32 6.28
C CYS A 23 2.32 1.94 6.89
N PHE A 24 2.31 1.86 8.21
CA PHE A 24 1.77 0.70 8.92
C PHE A 24 0.25 0.71 8.81
N HIS A 25 -0.27 -0.02 7.82
CA HIS A 25 -1.67 0.07 7.48
C HIS A 25 -2.57 -0.55 8.55
N HIS A 26 -3.37 0.30 9.20
CA HIS A 26 -4.54 -0.12 9.97
C HIS A 26 -5.76 -0.15 9.04
N TRP A 27 -6.14 -1.35 8.61
CA TRP A 27 -7.22 -1.58 7.65
C TRP A 27 -8.58 -1.54 8.33
N ILE A 28 -9.47 -0.68 7.84
CA ILE A 28 -10.90 -0.70 8.14
C ILE A 28 -11.58 -1.44 7.00
N ILE A 29 -12.03 -2.66 7.26
CA ILE A 29 -12.67 -3.54 6.27
C ILE A 29 -14.20 -3.38 6.38
N GLU A 30 -14.86 -3.22 5.24
CA GLU A 30 -16.33 -3.08 5.18
C GLU A 30 -17.06 -4.39 5.56
N SER A 31 -18.37 -4.29 5.81
CA SER A 31 -19.20 -5.47 6.06
C SER A 31 -19.17 -6.41 4.85
N PRO A 32 -19.15 -7.74 5.09
CA PRO A 32 -19.08 -8.71 4.01
C PRO A 32 -20.31 -8.63 3.10
N ASN A 33 -20.07 -8.44 1.79
CA ASN A 33 -21.10 -8.44 0.74
C ASN A 33 -20.74 -9.39 -0.42
N GLY A 34 -20.06 -10.50 -0.11
CA GLY A 34 -19.60 -11.45 -1.11
C GLY A 34 -18.35 -12.22 -0.66
N PRO A 35 -17.62 -12.84 -1.62
CA PRO A 35 -16.39 -13.59 -1.33
C PRO A 35 -15.24 -12.70 -0.85
N THR A 36 -15.29 -11.41 -1.19
CA THR A 36 -14.29 -10.42 -0.81
C THR A 36 -14.93 -9.19 -0.16
N SER A 37 -14.11 -8.38 0.49
CA SER A 37 -14.49 -7.10 1.09
C SER A 37 -13.39 -6.08 0.91
N ARG A 38 -13.77 -4.83 0.63
CA ARG A 38 -12.82 -3.74 0.50
C ARG A 38 -12.40 -3.23 1.87
N GLY A 39 -11.11 -3.00 2.02
CA GLY A 39 -10.52 -2.34 3.18
C GLY A 39 -9.84 -1.04 2.80
N ILE A 40 -10.02 -0.02 3.64
CA ILE A 40 -9.39 1.30 3.50
C ILE A 40 -8.48 1.54 4.70
N CYS A 41 -7.25 2.00 4.46
CA CYS A 41 -6.34 2.34 5.53
C CYS A 41 -6.78 3.64 6.22
N LYS A 42 -6.95 3.58 7.55
CA LYS A 42 -7.34 4.73 8.37
C LYS A 42 -6.40 5.95 8.25
N TYR A 43 -5.12 5.71 7.97
CA TYR A 43 -4.08 6.75 8.03
C TYR A 43 -3.72 7.34 6.67
N CYS A 44 -3.59 6.49 5.65
CA CYS A 44 -3.14 6.93 4.33
C CYS A 44 -4.20 6.82 3.23
N GLY A 45 -5.37 6.24 3.53
CA GLY A 45 -6.44 6.03 2.54
C GLY A 45 -6.12 5.00 1.45
N ALA A 46 -5.06 4.20 1.60
CA ALA A 46 -4.80 3.09 0.69
C ALA A 46 -6.00 2.12 0.70
N GLU A 47 -6.24 1.46 -0.43
CA GLU A 47 -7.34 0.50 -0.60
C GLU A 47 -6.76 -0.89 -0.88
N ARG A 48 -7.39 -1.93 -0.32
CA ARG A 48 -7.03 -3.33 -0.56
C ARG A 48 -8.27 -4.22 -0.46
N GLU A 49 -8.31 -5.29 -1.25
CA GLU A 49 -9.34 -6.31 -1.17
C GLU A 49 -8.92 -7.46 -0.24
N PHE A 50 -9.83 -7.93 0.60
CA PHE A 50 -9.66 -9.01 1.56
C PHE A 50 -10.65 -10.13 1.27
N TRP A 51 -10.21 -11.39 1.42
CA TRP A 51 -11.09 -12.55 1.30
C TRP A 51 -11.87 -12.79 2.60
N ASN A 52 -13.13 -13.14 2.46
CA ASN A 52 -14.03 -13.43 3.61
C ASN A 52 -13.99 -14.89 4.06
N TYR A 53 -13.13 -15.69 3.45
CA TYR A 53 -12.89 -17.07 3.82
C TYR A 53 -11.39 -17.31 3.91
N TRP A 54 -11.03 -18.17 4.84
CA TRP A 54 -9.68 -18.70 4.98
C TRP A 54 -9.68 -19.99 4.15
N GLY A 55 -8.86 -20.08 3.10
CA GLY A 55 -8.90 -21.20 2.14
C GLY A 55 -8.74 -22.55 2.84
N ASP A 56 -9.25 -23.62 2.24
CA ASP A 56 -9.39 -24.96 2.83
C ASP A 56 -8.12 -25.44 3.55
N HIS A 57 -8.01 -25.19 4.86
CA HIS A 57 -7.02 -25.84 5.70
C HIS A 57 -7.56 -27.22 6.02
N PHE A 58 -7.29 -28.16 5.10
CA PHE A 58 -7.25 -29.55 5.46
C PHE A 58 -6.17 -29.68 6.54
N TRP A 59 -6.60 -29.81 7.79
CA TRP A 59 -5.78 -30.47 8.78
C TRP A 59 -5.60 -31.87 8.21
N GLU A 60 -4.44 -32.14 7.61
CA GLU A 60 -4.03 -33.51 7.35
C GLU A 60 -3.99 -34.16 8.74
N ASP A 61 -5.07 -34.87 9.05
CA ASP A 61 -5.13 -35.78 10.19
C ASP A 61 -3.98 -36.77 9.95
N ASP A 62 -2.87 -36.56 10.65
CA ASP A 62 -1.72 -37.47 10.75
C ASP A 62 -2.14 -38.73 11.52
N ALA A 63 -3.27 -39.33 11.13
CA ALA A 63 -3.80 -40.58 11.66
C ALA A 63 -3.10 -41.80 11.05
N SER A 64 -2.05 -41.59 10.25
CA SER A 64 -1.29 -42.65 9.60
C SER A 64 -0.06 -43.08 10.42
N LYS A 65 -0.20 -43.44 11.70
CA LYS A 65 0.91 -44.09 12.45
C LYS A 65 0.58 -45.15 13.53
N PHE A 66 -0.55 -45.84 13.46
CA PHE A 66 -0.76 -47.04 14.28
C PHE A 66 -1.44 -48.17 13.52
N GLU A 67 -0.74 -48.82 12.59
CA GLU A 67 -0.93 -50.24 12.24
C GLU A 67 0.43 -50.92 12.00
#